data_AF-A0A0F8DSL9-F1
#
_entry.id   AF-A0A0F8DSL9-F1
#
_cell.length_a   1.000
_cell.length_b   1.000
_cell.length_c   1.000
_cell.angle_alpha   90.00
_cell.angle_beta   90.00
_cell.angle_gamma   90.00
#
_symmetry.space_group_name_H-M   'P 1'
#
loop_
_entity.id
_entity.type
_entity.pdbx_description
1 polymer ?
#
loop_
_entity_poly.entity_id
_entity_poly.type
_entity_poly.pdbx_seq_one_letter_code
_entity_poly.pdbx_strand_id
1 'polypeptide(L)'
;MEIQPESSGKEGFSEIIGLREEIGEIQSAIADFEVGKKLNIAIIAGTLAGKTALLGEIGRLNSTRSTGITLSRIVRDRKEISLPDNVKRIVLFDNCHFLYMRKTGGFDVFYEFLKMISSQERLFITTWNLYSWRYLNEAFEIGKYFPVQIFVPSFEKKNLRTFILKRYGEAEIRFDDGKDSEKEPILY
;
A
#
# COMPACT_ATOMS: atom_id res chain seq x y z
N MET A 1 -17.56 -22.67 -28.23
CA MET A 1 -17.28 -22.96 -26.81
C MET A 1 -15.81 -23.29 -26.72
N GLU A 2 -14.99 -22.29 -26.44
CA GLU A 2 -13.59 -22.48 -26.06
C GLU A 2 -13.37 -21.53 -24.88
N ILE A 3 -13.27 -22.14 -23.69
CA ILE A 3 -12.97 -21.44 -22.45
C ILE A 3 -11.45 -21.41 -22.37
N GLN A 4 -10.86 -20.22 -22.53
CA GLN A 4 -9.46 -20.00 -22.19
C GLN A 4 -9.30 -20.08 -20.66
N PRO A 5 -8.31 -20.82 -20.13
CA PRO A 5 -8.11 -20.91 -18.70
C PRO A 5 -7.44 -19.64 -18.18
N GLU A 6 -7.95 -19.19 -17.03
CA GLU A 6 -7.54 -18.04 -16.24
C GLU A 6 -6.02 -17.91 -16.06
N SER A 7 -5.44 -16.80 -16.53
CA SER A 7 -4.06 -16.37 -16.23
C SER A 7 -3.97 -15.38 -15.05
N SER A 8 -5.01 -15.27 -14.21
CA SER A 8 -5.12 -14.22 -13.19
C SER A 8 -4.24 -14.41 -11.94
N GLY A 9 -3.57 -15.57 -11.80
CA GLY A 9 -2.84 -15.94 -10.58
C GLY A 9 -1.33 -15.65 -10.55
N LYS A 10 -0.68 -15.36 -11.69
CA LYS A 10 0.79 -15.23 -11.77
C LYS A 10 1.32 -13.81 -11.63
N GLU A 11 0.50 -12.78 -11.86
CA GLU A 11 0.95 -11.38 -11.82
C GLU A 11 1.18 -10.85 -10.39
N GLY A 12 0.37 -11.27 -9.42
CA GLY A 12 0.41 -10.73 -8.05
C GLY A 12 1.70 -11.01 -7.27
N PHE A 13 2.30 -12.20 -7.46
CA PHE A 13 3.52 -12.61 -6.77
C PHE A 13 4.80 -11.95 -7.32
N SER A 14 4.78 -11.48 -8.56
CA SER A 14 5.93 -10.83 -9.20
C SER A 14 6.18 -9.42 -8.64
N GLU A 15 5.13 -8.75 -8.14
CA GLU A 15 5.20 -7.34 -7.72
C GLU A 15 5.75 -7.16 -6.29
N ILE A 16 5.90 -8.23 -5.52
CA ILE A 16 6.15 -8.18 -4.06
C ILE A 16 7.47 -8.86 -3.70
N ILE A 17 8.53 -8.49 -4.43
CA ILE A 17 9.87 -8.97 -4.12
C ILE A 17 10.36 -8.22 -2.89
N GLY A 18 10.65 -8.97 -1.82
CA GLY A 18 11.30 -8.44 -0.63
C GLY A 18 10.36 -7.91 0.46
N LEU A 19 9.04 -8.15 0.37
CA LEU A 19 8.07 -7.76 1.42
C LEU A 19 7.44 -8.95 2.16
N ARG A 20 8.16 -10.09 2.23
CA ARG A 20 7.62 -11.33 2.81
C ARG A 20 7.43 -11.23 4.32
N GLU A 21 8.34 -10.53 4.99
CA GLU A 21 8.30 -10.32 6.44
C GLU A 21 7.07 -9.47 6.80
N GLU A 22 6.87 -8.37 6.08
CA GLU A 22 5.73 -7.47 6.23
C GLU A 22 4.40 -8.17 5.96
N ILE A 23 4.32 -9.01 4.92
CA ILE A 23 3.13 -9.85 4.69
C ILE A 23 2.88 -10.76 5.91
N GLY A 24 3.92 -11.42 6.42
CA GLY A 24 3.82 -12.31 7.58
C GLY A 24 3.28 -11.59 8.82
N GLU A 25 3.84 -10.42 9.13
CA GLU A 25 3.39 -9.58 10.25
C GLU A 25 1.92 -9.15 10.10
N ILE A 26 1.52 -8.72 8.90
CA ILE A 26 0.13 -8.32 8.63
C ILE A 26 -0.82 -9.52 8.78
N GLN A 27 -0.45 -10.69 8.27
CA GLN A 27 -1.28 -11.90 8.40
C GLN A 27 -1.39 -12.35 9.87
N SER A 28 -0.33 -12.22 10.66
CA SER A 28 -0.38 -12.49 12.09
C SER A 28 -1.32 -11.53 12.81
N ALA A 29 -1.28 -10.24 12.48
CA ALA A 29 -2.17 -9.25 13.07
C ALA A 29 -3.65 -9.48 12.66
N ILE A 30 -3.90 -9.94 11.43
CA ILE A 30 -5.23 -10.36 10.98
C ILE A 30 -5.72 -11.56 11.78
N ALA A 31 -4.88 -12.58 12.01
CA ALA A 31 -5.25 -13.74 12.82
C ALA A 31 -5.58 -13.36 14.28
N ASP A 32 -4.79 -12.44 14.84
CA ASP A 32 -5.03 -11.88 16.17
C ASP A 32 -6.37 -11.11 16.26
N PHE A 33 -6.78 -10.45 15.19
CA PHE A 33 -8.09 -9.80 15.11
C PHE A 33 -9.24 -10.80 15.12
N GLU A 34 -9.11 -11.94 14.44
CA GLU A 34 -10.15 -12.98 14.42
C GLU A 34 -10.38 -13.62 15.80
N VAL A 35 -9.37 -13.60 16.69
CA VAL A 35 -9.51 -14.04 18.09
C VAL A 35 -9.94 -12.90 19.04
N GLY A 36 -10.31 -11.73 18.49
CA GLY A 36 -10.94 -10.64 19.23
C GLY A 36 -10.03 -9.47 19.60
N LYS A 37 -8.76 -9.44 19.19
CA LYS A 37 -7.88 -8.30 19.46
C LYS A 37 -8.15 -7.16 18.46
N LYS A 38 -8.43 -5.95 18.94
CA LYS A 38 -8.56 -4.77 18.06
C LYS A 38 -7.19 -4.22 17.68
N LEU A 39 -6.64 -4.66 16.54
CA LEU A 39 -5.29 -4.32 16.09
C LEU A 39 -5.31 -3.63 14.72
N ASN A 40 -5.77 -2.38 14.66
CA ASN A 40 -5.66 -1.59 13.43
C ASN A 40 -4.19 -1.52 12.98
N ILE A 41 -3.98 -1.64 11.67
CA ILE A 41 -2.66 -1.75 11.04
C ILE A 41 -2.38 -0.50 10.21
N ALA A 42 -1.20 0.08 10.41
CA ALA A 42 -0.66 1.14 9.56
C ALA A 42 0.55 0.63 8.77
N ILE A 43 0.44 0.60 7.45
CA ILE A 43 1.52 0.34 6.51
C ILE A 43 2.14 1.69 6.13
N ILE A 44 3.39 1.90 6.48
CA ILE A 44 4.07 3.19 6.40
C ILE A 44 5.25 3.05 5.46
N ALA A 45 5.30 3.84 4.39
CA ALA A 45 6.39 3.75 3.43
C ALA A 45 6.70 5.09 2.76
N GLY A 46 7.92 5.20 2.24
CA GLY A 46 8.31 6.26 1.32
C GLY A 46 7.49 6.25 0.02
N THR A 47 7.71 7.26 -0.82
CA THR A 47 7.16 7.28 -2.18
C THR A 47 7.74 6.10 -2.97
N LEU A 48 6.91 5.42 -3.77
CA LEU A 48 7.29 4.26 -4.60
C LEU A 48 7.84 3.03 -3.85
N ALA A 49 7.76 2.96 -2.53
CA ALA A 49 8.21 1.80 -1.74
C ALA A 49 7.20 0.63 -1.73
N GLY A 50 6.33 0.49 -2.73
CA GLY A 50 5.47 -0.69 -2.87
C GLY A 50 4.28 -0.82 -1.90
N LYS A 51 4.01 0.14 -1.01
CA LYS A 51 2.89 0.04 -0.03
C LYS A 51 1.50 -0.25 -0.64
N THR A 52 1.20 0.31 -1.82
CA THR A 52 -0.06 0.04 -2.53
C THR A 52 -0.10 -1.39 -3.07
N ALA A 53 1.03 -1.91 -3.58
CA ALA A 53 1.13 -3.30 -4.03
C ALA A 53 1.00 -4.28 -2.85
N LEU A 54 1.63 -3.96 -1.71
CA LEU A 54 1.47 -4.72 -0.47
C LEU A 54 0.01 -4.76 -0.01
N LEU A 55 -0.66 -3.59 0.06
CA LEU A 55 -2.09 -3.54 0.44
C LEU A 55 -2.96 -4.32 -0.56
N GLY A 56 -2.66 -4.21 -1.85
CA GLY A 56 -3.35 -4.94 -2.91
C GLY A 56 -3.24 -6.46 -2.73
N GLU A 57 -2.06 -6.96 -2.36
CA GLU A 57 -1.86 -8.38 -2.05
C GLU A 57 -2.63 -8.83 -0.81
N ILE A 58 -2.59 -8.03 0.26
CA ILE A 58 -3.41 -8.31 1.44
C ILE A 58 -4.89 -8.36 1.06
N GLY A 59 -5.36 -7.46 0.17
CA GLY A 59 -6.69 -7.52 -0.40
C GLY A 59 -6.97 -8.81 -1.19
N ARG A 60 -6.04 -9.25 -2.04
CA ARG A 60 -6.16 -10.50 -2.81
C ARG A 60 -6.25 -11.73 -1.91
N LEU A 61 -5.35 -11.85 -0.94
CA LEU A 61 -5.33 -12.95 0.04
C LEU A 61 -6.58 -12.97 0.93
N ASN A 62 -7.25 -11.82 1.07
CA ASN A 62 -8.44 -11.65 1.90
C ASN A 62 -9.67 -11.26 1.08
N SER A 63 -9.75 -11.66 -0.18
CA SER A 63 -10.76 -11.15 -1.14
C SER A 63 -12.20 -11.37 -0.70
N THR A 64 -12.49 -12.47 0.00
CA THR A 64 -13.84 -12.79 0.52
C THR A 64 -14.24 -11.97 1.74
N ARG A 65 -13.28 -11.36 2.45
CA ARG A 65 -13.50 -10.67 3.74
C ARG A 65 -12.99 -9.23 3.82
N SER A 66 -12.40 -8.72 2.74
CA SER A 66 -11.89 -7.35 2.64
C SER A 66 -12.70 -6.45 1.69
N THR A 67 -12.84 -5.19 2.09
CA THR A 67 -13.37 -4.08 1.28
C THR A 67 -12.27 -3.04 1.13
N GLY A 68 -11.90 -2.70 -0.11
CA GLY A 68 -10.85 -1.73 -0.42
C GLY A 68 -11.40 -0.35 -0.79
N ILE A 69 -10.77 0.70 -0.28
CA ILE A 69 -11.02 2.10 -0.59
C ILE A 69 -9.67 2.75 -0.90
N THR A 70 -9.56 3.39 -2.07
CA THR A 70 -8.34 4.09 -2.49
C THR A 70 -8.61 5.57 -2.61
N LEU A 71 -7.85 6.37 -1.88
CA LEU A 71 -7.89 7.83 -1.98
C LEU A 71 -6.94 8.28 -3.10
N SER A 72 -7.47 8.97 -4.10
CA SER A 72 -6.69 9.48 -5.24
C SER A 72 -6.42 10.98 -5.20
N ARG A 73 -7.11 11.69 -4.31
CA ARG A 73 -7.02 13.14 -4.13
C ARG A 73 -7.40 13.54 -2.72
N ILE A 74 -7.08 14.78 -2.35
CA ILE A 74 -7.53 15.38 -1.09
C ILE A 74 -9.03 15.20 -0.92
N VAL A 75 -9.40 14.62 0.22
CA VAL A 75 -10.77 14.40 0.61
C VAL A 75 -11.33 15.68 1.24
N ARG A 76 -12.52 16.10 0.80
CA ARG A 76 -13.13 17.36 1.24
C ARG A 76 -14.40 17.13 2.05
N ASP A 77 -15.07 16.00 1.86
CA ASP A 77 -16.31 15.64 2.55
C ASP A 77 -16.18 14.26 3.21
N ARG A 78 -16.73 14.11 4.43
CA ARG A 78 -16.85 12.83 5.13
C ARG A 78 -17.58 11.74 4.33
N LYS A 79 -18.46 12.12 3.40
CA LYS A 79 -19.16 11.18 2.51
C LYS A 79 -18.20 10.44 1.58
N GLU A 80 -17.01 10.97 1.33
CA GLU A 80 -16.01 10.33 0.48
C GLU A 80 -15.24 9.22 1.22
N ILE A 81 -15.29 9.19 2.56
CA ILE A 81 -14.68 8.14 3.39
C ILE A 81 -15.75 7.22 4.02
N SER A 82 -17.02 7.41 3.69
CA SER A 82 -18.09 6.56 4.21
C SER A 82 -17.97 5.14 3.65
N LEU A 83 -18.15 4.16 4.54
CA LEU A 83 -18.13 2.75 4.15
C LEU A 83 -19.45 2.37 3.45
N PRO A 84 -19.40 1.50 2.43
CA PRO A 84 -20.61 0.99 1.78
C PRO A 84 -21.40 0.07 2.73
N ASP A 85 -22.69 -0.13 2.45
CA ASP A 85 -23.60 -0.93 3.30
C ASP A 85 -23.16 -2.40 3.45
N ASN A 86 -22.50 -2.95 2.43
CA ASN A 86 -21.96 -4.31 2.42
C ASN A 86 -20.48 -4.40 2.84
N VAL A 87 -20.01 -3.43 3.65
CA VAL A 87 -18.62 -3.41 4.10
C VAL A 87 -18.28 -4.67 4.91
N LYS A 88 -17.18 -5.30 4.50
CA LYS A 88 -16.70 -6.54 5.12
C LYS A 88 -15.95 -6.25 6.42
N ARG A 89 -15.50 -7.31 7.11
CA ARG A 89 -14.80 -7.20 8.41
C ARG A 89 -13.44 -6.50 8.31
N ILE A 90 -12.74 -6.67 7.20
CA ILE A 90 -11.44 -6.03 6.95
C ILE A 90 -11.67 -4.86 5.99
N VAL A 91 -11.23 -3.67 6.38
CA VAL A 91 -11.31 -2.46 5.56
C VAL A 91 -9.91 -2.01 5.21
N LEU A 92 -9.62 -1.93 3.92
CA LEU A 92 -8.33 -1.49 3.39
C LEU A 92 -8.45 -0.05 2.89
N PHE A 93 -7.69 0.87 3.47
CA PHE A 93 -7.63 2.27 3.04
C PHE A 93 -6.26 2.60 2.45
N ASP A 94 -6.20 2.84 1.14
CA ASP A 94 -4.98 3.26 0.48
C ASP A 94 -4.87 4.78 0.42
N ASN A 95 -3.63 5.28 0.56
CA ASN A 95 -3.25 6.68 0.45
C ASN A 95 -3.92 7.63 1.47
N CYS A 96 -3.89 7.25 2.75
CA CYS A 96 -4.47 8.04 3.84
C CYS A 96 -3.82 9.43 4.04
N HIS A 97 -2.70 9.71 3.38
CA HIS A 97 -2.11 11.06 3.35
C HIS A 97 -3.03 12.10 2.67
N PHE A 98 -4.07 11.68 1.94
CA PHE A 98 -5.08 12.57 1.37
C PHE A 98 -6.20 12.98 2.33
N LEU A 99 -6.22 12.47 3.56
CA LEU A 99 -7.26 12.79 4.55
C LEU A 99 -7.13 14.18 5.18
N TYR A 100 -6.01 14.88 4.95
CA TYR A 100 -5.76 16.18 5.55
C TYR A 100 -5.04 17.16 4.62
N MET A 101 -5.13 18.43 4.97
CA MET A 101 -4.32 19.52 4.41
C MET A 101 -3.69 20.30 5.57
N ARG A 102 -2.43 20.73 5.40
CA ARG A 102 -1.74 21.57 6.39
C ARG A 102 -2.19 23.04 6.32
N LYS A 103 -3.45 23.29 6.67
CA LYS A 103 -4.07 24.62 6.79
C LYS A 103 -5.14 24.60 7.89
N THR A 104 -5.58 25.76 8.36
CA THR A 104 -6.71 25.88 9.30
C THR A 104 -7.95 25.18 8.73
N GLY A 105 -8.61 24.34 9.54
CA GLY A 105 -9.75 23.50 9.12
C GLY A 105 -9.38 22.36 8.16
N GLY A 106 -8.10 22.14 7.87
CA GLY A 106 -7.65 21.10 6.95
C GLY A 106 -7.63 19.69 7.54
N PHE A 107 -8.07 19.50 8.78
CA PHE A 107 -8.01 18.22 9.51
C PHE A 107 -9.39 17.63 9.83
N ASP A 108 -10.49 18.30 9.47
CA ASP A 108 -11.83 17.89 9.87
C ASP A 108 -12.17 16.47 9.39
N VAL A 109 -11.87 16.16 8.11
CA VAL A 109 -12.06 14.82 7.54
C VAL A 109 -11.15 13.79 8.23
N PHE A 110 -9.93 14.18 8.56
CA PHE A 110 -8.99 13.31 9.27
C PHE A 110 -9.50 12.94 10.67
N TYR A 111 -10.10 13.89 11.41
CA TYR A 111 -10.72 13.58 12.70
C TYR A 111 -11.94 12.66 12.56
N GLU A 112 -12.78 12.87 11.56
CA GLU A 112 -13.91 11.97 11.27
C GLU A 112 -13.42 10.56 10.91
N PHE A 113 -12.32 10.44 10.18
CA PHE A 113 -11.68 9.17 9.90
C PHE A 113 -11.18 8.48 11.18
N LEU A 114 -10.48 9.20 12.07
CA LEU A 114 -10.02 8.65 13.35
C LEU A 114 -11.19 8.17 14.21
N LYS A 115 -12.27 8.96 14.27
CA LYS A 115 -13.49 8.58 14.98
C LYS A 115 -14.10 7.30 14.42
N MET A 116 -14.16 7.18 13.09
CA MET A 116 -14.67 5.99 12.41
C MET A 116 -13.86 4.72 12.73
N ILE A 117 -12.52 4.77 12.67
CA ILE A 117 -11.68 3.59 12.94
C ILE A 117 -11.71 3.18 14.42
N SER A 118 -11.92 4.14 15.33
CA SER A 118 -12.05 3.86 16.76
C SER A 118 -13.42 3.30 17.14
N SER A 119 -14.51 3.74 16.48
CA SER A 119 -15.87 3.36 16.86
C SER A 119 -16.34 2.03 16.28
N GLN A 120 -15.71 1.54 15.22
CA GLN A 120 -16.16 0.32 14.54
C GLN A 120 -15.45 -0.94 15.03
N GLU A 121 -16.19 -2.05 15.07
CA GLU A 121 -15.67 -3.41 15.31
C GLU A 121 -15.19 -4.05 14.01
N ARG A 122 -14.26 -3.37 13.33
CA ARG A 122 -13.64 -3.81 12.08
C ARG A 122 -12.13 -3.66 12.17
N LEU A 123 -11.42 -4.45 11.37
CA LEU A 123 -9.98 -4.31 11.21
C LEU A 123 -9.71 -3.29 10.11
N PHE A 124 -9.06 -2.19 10.45
CA PHE A 124 -8.59 -1.22 9.46
C PHE A 124 -7.12 -1.46 9.14
N ILE A 125 -6.81 -1.63 7.87
CA ILE A 125 -5.44 -1.69 7.34
C ILE A 125 -5.27 -0.48 6.43
N THR A 126 -4.34 0.40 6.79
CA THR A 126 -4.21 1.72 6.16
C THR A 126 -2.82 1.90 5.57
N THR A 127 -2.69 2.64 4.47
CA THR A 127 -1.37 3.02 3.95
C THR A 127 -1.11 4.51 4.12
N TRP A 128 0.12 4.83 4.52
CA TRP A 128 0.57 6.18 4.80
C TRP A 128 1.88 6.47 4.08
N ASN A 129 2.03 7.71 3.62
CA ASN A 129 3.34 8.23 3.27
C ASN A 129 4.16 8.45 4.55
N LEU A 130 5.42 8.02 4.57
CA LEU A 130 6.32 8.11 5.73
C LEU A 130 6.38 9.51 6.36
N TYR A 131 6.47 10.56 5.54
CA TYR A 131 6.56 11.94 6.04
C TYR A 131 5.23 12.45 6.58
N SER A 132 4.11 11.99 5.99
CA SER A 132 2.79 12.28 6.54
C SER A 132 2.57 11.58 7.87
N TRP A 133 2.96 10.31 7.97
CA TRP A 133 2.90 9.54 9.22
C TRP A 133 3.68 10.23 10.33
N ARG A 134 4.95 10.57 10.09
CA ARG A 134 5.80 11.26 11.08
C ARG A 134 5.18 12.57 11.56
N TYR A 135 4.67 13.39 10.65
CA TYR A 135 4.02 14.65 11.01
C TYR A 135 2.77 14.43 11.87
N LEU A 136 1.89 13.52 11.43
CA LEU A 136 0.64 13.26 12.14
C LEU A 136 0.87 12.57 13.48
N ASN A 137 1.89 11.70 13.58
CA ASN A 137 2.23 11.06 14.84
C ASN A 137 2.73 12.08 15.87
N GLU A 138 3.52 13.06 15.44
CA GLU A 138 4.05 14.06 16.37
C GLU A 138 3.02 15.12 16.75
N ALA A 139 2.10 15.45 15.83
CA ALA A 139 1.07 16.46 16.08
C ALA A 139 -0.19 15.88 16.76
N PHE A 140 -0.52 14.62 16.50
CA PHE A 140 -1.82 14.02 16.89
C PHE A 140 -1.70 12.61 17.48
N GLU A 141 -0.48 12.09 17.68
CA GLU A 141 -0.23 10.77 18.26
C GLU A 141 -0.96 9.63 17.55
N ILE A 142 -1.05 9.69 16.21
CA ILE A 142 -1.85 8.75 15.42
C ILE A 142 -1.46 7.29 15.61
N GLY A 143 -0.22 7.01 16.02
CA GLY A 143 0.22 5.66 16.37
C GLY A 143 -0.64 4.99 17.45
N LYS A 144 -1.30 5.76 18.34
CA LYS A 144 -2.23 5.22 19.34
C LYS A 144 -3.46 4.55 18.72
N TYR A 145 -3.84 4.92 17.50
CA TYR A 145 -4.97 4.35 16.77
C TYR A 145 -4.57 3.10 15.97
N PHE A 146 -3.27 2.84 15.82
CA PHE A 146 -2.70 1.74 15.04
C PHE A 146 -1.63 1.02 15.86
N PRO A 147 -2.03 0.04 16.71
CA PRO A 147 -1.09 -0.73 17.52
C PRO A 147 -0.05 -1.49 16.71
N VAL A 148 -0.37 -1.84 15.46
CA VAL A 148 0.53 -2.54 14.53
C VAL A 148 1.00 -1.56 13.47
N GLN A 149 2.31 -1.31 13.42
CA GLN A 149 2.94 -0.34 12.51
C GLN A 149 4.00 -1.05 11.67
N ILE A 150 3.74 -1.17 10.37
CA ILE A 150 4.58 -1.89 9.42
C ILE A 150 5.34 -0.87 8.59
N PHE A 151 6.65 -0.75 8.80
CA PHE A 151 7.50 0.15 8.02
C PHE A 151 8.08 -0.59 6.82
N VAL A 152 7.59 -0.24 5.63
CA VAL A 152 8.08 -0.85 4.40
C VAL A 152 9.41 -0.19 4.00
N PRO A 153 10.51 -0.97 3.90
CA PRO A 153 11.82 -0.44 3.57
C PRO A 153 11.84 0.15 2.15
N SER A 154 12.72 1.13 1.93
CA SER A 154 13.03 1.56 0.56
C SER A 154 13.66 0.42 -0.22
N PHE A 155 13.33 0.29 -1.51
CA PHE A 155 13.96 -0.69 -2.39
C PHE A 155 15.48 -0.55 -2.35
N GLU A 156 16.16 -1.57 -1.86
CA GLU A 156 17.61 -1.68 -2.03
C GLU A 156 17.94 -1.83 -3.52
N LYS A 157 19.06 -1.26 -3.98
CA LYS A 157 19.50 -1.32 -5.38
C LYS A 157 19.52 -2.76 -5.94
N LYS A 158 19.85 -3.75 -5.10
CA LYS A 158 19.87 -5.18 -5.46
C LYS A 158 18.46 -5.72 -5.77
N ASN A 159 17.46 -5.27 -5.02
CA ASN A 159 16.06 -5.67 -5.22
C ASN A 159 15.47 -5.01 -6.46
N LEU A 160 15.86 -3.76 -6.76
CA LEU A 160 15.43 -3.05 -7.96
C LEU A 160 15.91 -3.74 -9.25
N ARG A 161 17.17 -4.18 -9.30
CA ARG A 161 17.70 -4.93 -10.45
C ARG A 161 16.90 -6.21 -10.70
N THR A 162 16.69 -7.00 -9.65
CA THR A 162 15.92 -8.25 -9.74
C THR A 162 14.47 -7.99 -10.15
N PHE A 163 13.86 -6.94 -9.63
CA PHE A 163 12.50 -6.53 -9.98
C PHE A 163 12.38 -6.15 -11.45
N ILE A 164 13.31 -5.32 -11.96
CA ILE A 164 13.34 -4.96 -13.38
C ILE A 164 13.51 -6.22 -14.21
N LEU A 165 14.53 -7.04 -13.96
CA LEU A 165 14.83 -8.22 -14.78
C LEU A 165 13.71 -9.26 -14.80
N LYS A 166 12.91 -9.42 -13.73
CA LYS A 166 11.78 -10.36 -13.73
C LYS A 166 10.61 -9.94 -14.63
N ARG A 167 10.49 -8.65 -14.95
CA ARG A 167 9.39 -8.13 -15.77
C ARG A 167 9.61 -8.37 -17.26
N TYR A 168 10.84 -8.71 -17.66
CA TYR A 168 11.25 -8.85 -19.04
C TYR A 168 11.72 -10.28 -19.31
N GLY A 169 11.46 -10.78 -20.51
CA GLY A 169 11.99 -12.06 -20.97
C GLY A 169 13.52 -12.04 -21.06
N GLU A 170 14.13 -13.23 -21.17
CA GLU A 170 15.55 -13.32 -21.50
C GLU A 170 15.83 -12.53 -22.80
N ALA A 171 16.87 -11.68 -22.77
CA ALA A 171 17.32 -10.83 -23.87
C ALA A 171 16.45 -9.62 -24.27
N GLU A 172 15.38 -9.28 -23.54
CA GLU A 172 14.59 -8.07 -23.80
C GLU A 172 15.21 -6.77 -23.25
N ILE A 173 16.04 -6.86 -22.20
CA ILE A 173 16.82 -5.73 -21.70
C ILE A 173 18.30 -5.98 -21.93
N ARG A 174 18.96 -5.04 -22.63
CA ARG A 174 20.41 -4.91 -22.67
C ARG A 174 20.79 -3.64 -21.91
N PHE A 175 21.60 -3.80 -20.86
CA PHE A 175 22.21 -2.65 -20.19
C PHE A 175 23.46 -2.29 -20.99
N ASP A 176 23.51 -1.06 -21.49
CA ASP A 176 24.72 -0.51 -22.09
C ASP A 176 25.64 -0.05 -20.95
N ASP A 177 26.83 -0.63 -20.88
CA ASP A 177 27.83 -0.35 -19.86
C ASP A 177 28.61 0.96 -20.16
N GLY A 178 28.21 1.71 -21.19
CA GLY A 178 28.77 3.03 -21.52
C GLY A 178 30.24 2.98 -21.95
N LYS A 179 30.74 1.79 -22.26
CA LYS A 179 32.04 1.59 -22.92
C LYS A 179 31.75 1.35 -24.38
N ASP A 180 32.20 2.29 -25.19
CA ASP A 180 32.15 2.33 -26.66
C ASP A 180 30.84 2.87 -27.25
N SER A 181 30.63 4.17 -27.05
CA SER A 181 30.07 4.97 -28.15
C SER A 181 31.17 5.18 -29.19
N GLU A 182 31.38 4.18 -30.06
CA GLU A 182 32.03 4.45 -31.35
C GLU A 182 31.19 5.52 -32.04
N LYS A 183 31.78 6.70 -32.22
CA LYS A 183 31.19 7.77 -33.01
C LYS A 183 31.00 7.23 -34.43
N GLU A 184 29.77 6.97 -34.85
CA GLU A 184 29.49 6.85 -36.27
C GLU A 184 29.89 8.19 -36.93
N PRO A 185 30.77 8.17 -37.95
CA PRO A 185 31.12 9.39 -38.65
C PRO A 185 29.89 9.84 -39.43
N ILE A 186 29.43 11.07 -39.15
CA ILE A 186 28.41 11.74 -39.95
C ILE A 186 29.01 11.95 -41.34
N LEU A 187 28.55 11.16 -42.32
CA LEU A 187 28.84 11.38 -43.73
C LEU A 187 27.98 12.57 -44.22
N TYR A 188 28.66 13.65 -44.63
CA TYR A 188 28.10 14.76 -45.39
C TYR A 188 27.83 14.36 -46.84
#